data_AF-A0A562KBW4-F1
#
_entry.id   AF-A0A562KBW4-F1
#
_cell.length_a   1.000
_cell.length_b   1.000
_cell.length_c   1.000
_cell.angle_alpha   90.00
_cell.angle_beta   90.00
_cell.angle_gamma   90.00
#
_symmetry.space_group_name_H-M   'P 1'
#
loop_
_entity.id
_entity.type
_entity.pdbx_description
1 polymer ?
#
loop_
_entity_poly.entity_id
_entity_poly.type
_entity_poly.pdbx_seq_one_letter_code
_entity_poly.pdbx_strand_id
1 'polypeptide(L)'
;MRKFVILGLIAATAVPGIATAQSAAELRHDRREIREERRDLRHAQRQGDRRDVRDARHDVRDARQEYREDWRDYRRTHRDVYRGGNWRAPFRYSRWNVGAQLRPAYYNSRYYINDPYRYRLPRPGNNLRWVRHYNDVLLVNIRTGRVVQVHRDFFW
;
A
#
# COMPACT_ATOMS: atom_id res chain seq x y z
N MET A 1 23.33 -11.23 26.93
CA MET A 1 22.38 -11.34 28.05
C MET A 1 21.12 -12.00 27.53
N ARG A 2 20.81 -13.21 28.00
CA ARG A 2 19.59 -13.96 27.66
C ARG A 2 18.59 -13.81 28.80
N LYS A 3 17.29 -13.66 28.47
CA LYS A 3 16.06 -13.73 29.30
C LYS A 3 15.03 -12.77 28.66
N PHE A 4 13.76 -13.07 28.35
CA PHE A 4 12.82 -14.12 28.77
C PHE A 4 11.89 -14.46 27.58
N VAL A 5 11.65 -15.75 27.34
CA VAL A 5 10.59 -16.25 26.44
C VAL A 5 9.55 -16.91 27.34
N ILE A 6 8.42 -16.24 27.60
CA ILE A 6 7.13 -16.86 27.98
C ILE A 6 6.03 -15.84 27.64
N LEU A 7 5.12 -16.24 26.74
CA LEU A 7 3.73 -15.78 26.55
C LEU A 7 3.34 -16.30 25.15
N GLY A 8 2.41 -17.20 24.93
CA GLY A 8 1.39 -17.87 25.71
C GLY A 8 0.57 -18.60 24.65
N LEU A 9 0.47 -19.93 24.74
CA LEU A 9 -0.22 -20.74 23.74
C LEU A 9 -1.73 -20.47 23.84
N ILE A 10 -2.23 -19.52 23.05
CA ILE A 10 -3.66 -19.37 22.82
C ILE A 10 -4.07 -20.52 21.89
N ALA A 11 -4.93 -21.39 22.41
CA ALA A 11 -5.59 -22.43 21.65
C ALA A 11 -6.26 -21.82 20.42
N ALA A 12 -5.81 -22.23 19.23
CA ALA A 12 -6.35 -21.78 17.96
C ALA A 12 -7.74 -22.42 17.72
N THR A 13 -8.78 -21.85 18.32
CA THR A 13 -10.14 -22.01 17.81
C THR A 13 -10.27 -21.09 16.60
N ALA A 14 -10.28 -21.67 15.41
CA ALA A 14 -10.43 -20.94 14.15
C ALA A 14 -11.80 -20.28 14.08
N VAL A 15 -11.93 -19.07 14.63
CA VAL A 15 -13.05 -18.18 14.41
C VAL A 15 -12.78 -17.45 13.09
N PRO A 16 -13.63 -17.60 12.05
CA PRO A 16 -13.43 -16.97 10.73
C PRO A 16 -13.42 -15.41 10.71
N GLY A 17 -13.39 -14.73 11.86
CA GLY A 17 -13.42 -13.27 11.96
C GLY A 17 -12.18 -12.61 12.55
N ILE A 18 -11.35 -13.33 13.32
CA ILE A 18 -10.31 -12.70 14.16
C ILE A 18 -9.05 -12.35 13.34
N ALA A 19 -8.72 -13.11 12.29
CA ALA A 19 -7.55 -12.86 11.44
C ALA A 19 -7.62 -11.54 10.63
N THR A 20 -8.83 -11.00 10.40
CA THR A 20 -9.05 -9.81 9.59
C THR A 20 -8.61 -8.51 10.29
N ALA A 21 -8.81 -8.44 11.60
CA ALA A 21 -8.38 -7.32 12.42
C ALA A 21 -6.86 -7.34 12.64
N GLN A 22 -6.29 -8.54 12.80
CA GLN A 22 -4.85 -8.74 12.95
C GLN A 22 -4.08 -8.29 11.70
N SER A 23 -4.44 -8.82 10.53
CA SER A 23 -3.81 -8.44 9.24
C SER A 23 -4.01 -6.96 8.88
N ALA A 24 -5.14 -6.36 9.24
CA ALA A 24 -5.33 -4.91 9.05
C ALA A 24 -4.48 -4.06 10.02
N ALA A 25 -4.17 -4.58 11.21
CA ALA A 25 -3.30 -3.92 12.18
C ALA A 25 -1.81 -4.08 11.78
N GLU A 26 -1.41 -5.27 11.33
CA GLU A 26 -0.09 -5.56 10.74
C GLU A 26 0.21 -4.59 9.61
N LEU A 27 -0.67 -4.46 8.61
CA LEU A 27 -0.47 -3.48 7.51
C LEU A 27 -0.29 -2.02 7.95
N ARG A 28 -0.82 -1.63 9.11
CA ARG A 28 -0.60 -0.29 9.68
C ARG A 28 0.76 -0.21 10.36
N HIS A 29 1.18 -1.29 11.00
CA HIS A 29 2.47 -1.47 11.65
C HIS A 29 3.61 -1.45 10.64
N ASP A 30 3.64 -2.32 9.63
CA ASP A 30 4.75 -2.35 8.65
C ASP A 30 4.82 -1.05 7.87
N ARG A 31 3.68 -0.38 7.66
CA ARG A 31 3.69 0.97 7.07
C ARG A 31 4.33 2.02 7.99
N ARG A 32 4.21 1.88 9.31
CA ARG A 32 4.92 2.73 10.26
C ARG A 32 6.42 2.41 10.21
N GLU A 33 6.78 1.14 10.22
CA GLU A 33 8.15 0.66 10.12
C GLU A 33 8.86 1.18 8.85
N ILE A 34 8.24 1.07 7.66
CA ILE A 34 8.80 1.65 6.42
C ILE A 34 9.11 3.16 6.57
N ARG A 35 8.33 3.91 7.36
CA ARG A 35 8.62 5.34 7.57
C ARG A 35 9.79 5.56 8.52
N GLU A 36 9.90 4.73 9.55
CA GLU A 36 10.99 4.71 10.52
C GLU A 36 12.30 4.34 9.80
N GLU A 37 12.31 3.24 9.06
CA GLU A 37 13.47 2.82 8.26
C GLU A 37 13.90 3.87 7.24
N ARG A 38 12.93 4.55 6.60
CA ARG A 38 13.26 5.67 5.70
C ARG A 38 13.86 6.86 6.44
N ARG A 39 13.49 7.08 7.70
CA ARG A 39 14.08 8.15 8.53
C ARG A 39 15.51 7.77 8.91
N ASP A 40 15.74 6.52 9.26
CA ASP A 40 17.05 6.02 9.66
C ASP A 40 18.00 6.00 8.48
N LEU A 41 17.53 5.60 7.29
CA LEU A 41 18.27 5.77 6.05
C LEU A 41 18.64 7.23 5.77
N ARG A 42 17.74 8.19 6.02
CA ARG A 42 18.06 9.62 5.86
C ARG A 42 19.09 10.09 6.89
N HIS A 43 19.05 9.54 8.10
CA HIS A 43 20.00 9.85 9.16
C HIS A 43 21.39 9.29 8.83
N ALA A 44 21.48 8.02 8.46
CA ALA A 44 22.70 7.37 7.98
C ALA A 44 23.30 8.11 6.78
N GLN A 45 22.49 8.57 5.82
CA GLN A 45 22.97 9.37 4.69
C GLN A 45 23.59 10.72 5.09
N ARG A 46 23.21 11.27 6.25
CA ARG A 46 23.70 12.57 6.73
C ARG A 46 24.90 12.45 7.67
N GLN A 47 24.94 11.41 8.49
CA GLN A 47 25.86 11.31 9.63
C GLN A 47 26.62 9.97 9.71
N GLY A 48 26.17 8.95 8.98
CA GLY A 48 26.76 7.61 9.01
C GLY A 48 27.83 7.39 7.95
N ASP A 49 28.42 6.21 7.98
CA ASP A 49 29.40 5.77 7.00
C ASP A 49 28.77 5.02 5.80
N ARG A 50 29.62 4.52 4.89
CA ARG A 50 29.15 3.76 3.71
C ARG A 50 28.43 2.46 4.08
N ARG A 51 28.79 1.83 5.20
CA ARG A 51 28.19 0.59 5.68
C ARG A 51 26.84 0.89 6.31
N ASP A 52 26.72 1.90 7.16
CA ASP A 52 25.45 2.32 7.77
C ASP A 52 24.39 2.64 6.70
N VAL A 53 24.77 3.36 5.65
CA VAL A 53 23.87 3.67 4.53
C VAL A 53 23.46 2.42 3.76
N ARG A 54 24.35 1.43 3.64
CA ARG A 54 24.03 0.17 2.95
C ARG A 54 23.05 -0.65 3.77
N ASP A 55 23.29 -0.76 5.06
CA ASP A 55 22.46 -1.54 5.98
C ASP A 55 21.06 -0.91 6.08
N ALA A 56 20.97 0.40 6.31
CA ALA A 56 19.67 1.10 6.32
C ALA A 56 18.92 1.06 4.96
N ARG A 57 19.62 0.89 3.83
CA ARG A 57 18.96 0.64 2.53
C ARG A 57 18.38 -0.77 2.45
N HIS A 58 19.04 -1.74 3.05
CA HIS A 58 18.59 -3.11 3.15
C HIS A 58 17.31 -3.18 3.99
N ASP A 59 17.32 -2.55 5.18
CA ASP A 59 16.17 -2.54 6.09
C ASP A 59 14.93 -1.89 5.45
N VAL A 60 15.10 -0.74 4.77
CA VAL A 60 14.03 -0.12 3.98
C VAL A 60 13.50 -1.02 2.86
N ARG A 61 14.35 -1.88 2.28
CA ARG A 61 13.94 -2.80 1.22
C ARG A 61 13.13 -3.96 1.81
N ASP A 62 13.57 -4.52 2.92
CA ASP A 62 12.95 -5.66 3.58
C ASP A 62 11.58 -5.27 4.13
N ALA A 63 11.48 -4.17 4.88
CA ALA A 63 10.20 -3.67 5.39
C ALA A 63 9.20 -3.38 4.25
N ARG A 64 9.67 -2.98 3.06
CA ARG A 64 8.80 -2.80 1.88
C ARG A 64 8.35 -4.10 1.25
N GLN A 65 9.19 -5.14 1.33
CA GLN A 65 8.88 -6.46 0.80
C GLN A 65 7.84 -7.13 1.68
N GLU A 66 8.04 -7.12 3.00
CA GLU A 66 7.10 -7.63 4.02
C GLU A 66 5.71 -6.99 3.88
N TYR A 67 5.64 -5.66 3.93
CA TYR A 67 4.39 -4.92 3.71
C TYR A 67 3.66 -5.31 2.40
N ARG A 68 4.42 -5.60 1.33
CA ARG A 68 3.82 -6.00 0.05
C ARG A 68 3.23 -7.40 0.15
N GLU A 69 3.91 -8.31 0.82
CA GLU A 69 3.47 -9.69 1.04
C GLU A 69 2.21 -9.71 1.90
N ASP A 70 2.20 -9.00 3.02
CA ASP A 70 1.04 -8.89 3.90
C ASP A 70 -0.15 -8.26 3.18
N TRP A 71 0.11 -7.25 2.35
CA TRP A 71 -0.97 -6.59 1.62
C TRP A 71 -1.55 -7.50 0.54
N ARG A 72 -0.70 -8.32 -0.09
CA ARG A 72 -1.13 -9.33 -1.05
C ARG A 72 -1.97 -10.40 -0.36
N ASP A 73 -1.57 -10.87 0.83
CA ASP A 73 -2.33 -11.85 1.59
C ASP A 73 -3.67 -11.27 2.06
N TYR A 74 -3.67 -10.06 2.61
CA TYR A 74 -4.89 -9.33 2.98
C TYR A 74 -5.87 -9.24 1.81
N ARG A 75 -5.37 -8.88 0.61
CA ARG A 75 -6.19 -8.83 -0.62
C ARG A 75 -6.76 -10.18 -1.04
N ARG A 76 -6.02 -11.26 -0.79
CA ARG A 76 -6.43 -12.62 -1.12
C ARG A 76 -7.52 -13.10 -0.16
N THR A 77 -7.36 -12.86 1.13
CA THR A 77 -8.29 -13.26 2.18
C THR A 77 -9.57 -12.40 2.18
N HIS A 78 -9.49 -11.13 1.78
CA HIS A 78 -10.62 -10.20 1.71
C HIS A 78 -11.11 -9.97 0.28
N ARG A 79 -11.14 -11.02 -0.55
CA ARG A 79 -11.43 -10.91 -1.99
C ARG A 79 -12.76 -10.19 -2.25
N ASP A 80 -13.76 -10.38 -1.40
CA ASP A 80 -15.07 -9.71 -1.46
C ASP A 80 -14.96 -8.17 -1.46
N VAL A 81 -14.07 -7.60 -0.66
CA VAL A 81 -13.79 -6.15 -0.62
C VAL A 81 -13.21 -5.67 -1.94
N TYR A 82 -12.35 -6.49 -2.57
CA TYR A 82 -11.63 -6.16 -3.79
C TYR A 82 -12.34 -6.56 -5.09
N ARG A 83 -13.56 -7.12 -5.05
CA ARG A 83 -14.35 -7.47 -6.25
C ARG A 83 -14.69 -6.27 -7.13
N GLY A 84 -14.45 -5.04 -6.65
CA GLY A 84 -14.56 -3.79 -7.41
C GLY A 84 -15.97 -3.42 -7.88
N GLY A 85 -16.91 -4.35 -8.01
CA GLY A 85 -18.17 -4.13 -8.68
C GLY A 85 -17.98 -3.78 -10.17
N ASN A 86 -19.09 -3.48 -10.83
CA ASN A 86 -19.11 -3.27 -12.27
C ASN A 86 -18.40 -1.96 -12.65
N TRP A 87 -17.22 -2.06 -13.27
CA TRP A 87 -16.50 -0.91 -13.80
C TRP A 87 -17.07 -0.48 -15.14
N ARG A 88 -17.39 0.81 -15.29
CA ARG A 88 -17.86 1.38 -16.56
C ARG A 88 -17.18 2.71 -16.83
N ALA A 89 -16.61 2.86 -18.02
CA ALA A 89 -15.98 4.08 -18.48
C ALA A 89 -16.17 4.25 -19.99
N PRO A 90 -16.32 5.48 -20.51
CA PRO A 90 -16.44 5.76 -21.94
C PRO A 90 -15.07 5.83 -22.64
N PHE A 91 -14.10 5.05 -22.15
CA PHE A 91 -12.76 4.94 -22.71
C PHE A 91 -12.27 3.51 -22.52
N ARG A 92 -11.33 3.09 -23.36
CA ARG A 92 -10.72 1.76 -23.31
C ARG A 92 -9.67 1.67 -22.22
N TYR A 93 -9.34 0.42 -21.85
CA TYR A 93 -8.21 0.15 -20.97
C TYR A 93 -6.92 0.72 -21.58
N SER A 94 -6.06 1.23 -20.71
CA SER A 94 -4.76 1.79 -21.06
C SER A 94 -3.82 1.52 -19.91
N ARG A 95 -2.67 0.94 -20.22
CA ARG A 95 -1.69 0.55 -19.21
C ARG A 95 -0.84 1.76 -18.83
N TRP A 96 -1.20 2.44 -17.75
CA TRP A 96 -0.43 3.59 -17.26
C TRP A 96 0.80 3.15 -16.45
N ASN A 97 1.84 3.97 -16.50
CA ASN A 97 3.06 3.82 -15.71
C ASN A 97 3.22 5.04 -14.78
N VAL A 98 4.04 4.88 -13.74
CA VAL A 98 4.41 6.01 -12.87
C VAL A 98 5.07 7.11 -13.72
N GLY A 99 4.70 8.36 -13.46
CA GLY A 99 5.18 9.54 -14.19
C GLY A 99 4.36 9.91 -15.42
N ALA A 100 3.47 9.02 -15.91
CA ALA A 100 2.62 9.30 -17.06
C ALA A 100 1.66 10.47 -16.80
N GLN A 101 1.32 11.17 -17.87
CA GLN A 101 0.46 12.35 -17.87
C GLN A 101 -0.93 11.97 -18.39
N LEU A 102 -1.92 11.91 -17.50
CA LEU A 102 -3.30 11.57 -17.86
C LEU A 102 -4.04 12.79 -18.40
N ARG A 103 -4.99 12.53 -19.31
CA ARG A 103 -6.03 13.51 -19.67
C ARG A 103 -7.10 13.53 -18.57
N PRO A 104 -7.75 14.69 -18.29
CA PRO A 104 -8.78 14.81 -17.25
C PRO A 104 -9.88 13.75 -17.30
N ALA A 105 -10.24 13.28 -18.50
CA ALA A 105 -11.23 12.23 -18.70
C ALA A 105 -10.92 10.93 -17.94
N TYR A 106 -9.65 10.59 -17.69
CA TYR A 106 -9.24 9.35 -17.01
C TYR A 106 -9.23 9.44 -15.48
N TYR A 107 -9.32 10.64 -14.91
CA TYR A 107 -9.27 10.85 -13.46
C TYR A 107 -10.34 11.83 -12.98
N ASN A 108 -11.49 11.87 -13.65
CA ASN A 108 -12.65 12.59 -13.13
C ASN A 108 -13.07 12.05 -11.75
N SER A 109 -13.72 12.88 -10.93
CA SER A 109 -14.16 12.55 -9.57
C SER A 109 -14.98 11.28 -9.46
N ARG A 110 -15.74 10.89 -10.50
CA ARG A 110 -16.48 9.61 -10.53
C ARG A 110 -15.59 8.37 -10.40
N TYR A 111 -14.30 8.50 -10.67
CA TYR A 111 -13.31 7.42 -10.56
C TYR A 111 -12.52 7.48 -9.27
N TYR A 112 -12.76 8.46 -8.40
CA TYR A 112 -12.07 8.56 -7.13
C TYR A 112 -12.49 7.44 -6.20
N ILE A 113 -11.50 6.88 -5.51
CA ILE A 113 -11.72 6.00 -4.38
C ILE A 113 -11.99 6.90 -3.17
N ASN A 114 -13.26 7.04 -2.83
CA ASN A 114 -13.72 7.91 -1.73
C ASN A 114 -13.28 7.41 -0.35
N ASP A 115 -13.20 6.10 -0.16
CA ASP A 115 -12.66 5.47 1.04
C ASP A 115 -11.41 4.62 0.71
N PRO A 116 -10.22 5.22 0.73
CA PRO A 116 -8.96 4.49 0.52
C PRO A 116 -8.71 3.44 1.62
N TYR A 117 -9.16 3.69 2.85
CA TYR A 117 -8.82 2.87 4.00
C TYR A 117 -9.50 1.50 3.95
N ARG A 118 -10.69 1.42 3.32
CA ARG A 118 -11.35 0.15 2.98
C ARG A 118 -10.43 -0.81 2.22
N TYR A 119 -9.57 -0.27 1.37
CA TYR A 119 -8.63 -1.02 0.53
C TYR A 119 -7.20 -1.02 1.09
N ARG A 120 -7.03 -0.58 2.35
CA ARG A 120 -5.72 -0.38 3.00
C ARG A 120 -4.80 0.55 2.20
N LEU A 121 -5.38 1.37 1.32
CA LEU A 121 -4.64 2.40 0.61
C LEU A 121 -4.33 3.53 1.59
N PRO A 122 -3.15 4.14 1.43
CA PRO A 122 -2.77 5.27 2.25
C PRO A 122 -3.67 6.47 2.00
N ARG A 123 -3.91 7.31 3.03
CA ARG A 123 -4.49 8.63 2.81
C ARG A 123 -3.68 9.37 1.74
N PRO A 124 -4.31 9.81 0.64
CA PRO A 124 -3.61 10.56 -0.38
C PRO A 124 -3.21 11.93 0.19
N GLY A 125 -2.06 12.43 -0.24
CA GLY A 125 -1.61 13.79 0.12
C GLY A 125 -2.46 14.88 -0.54
N ASN A 126 -2.08 16.13 -0.31
CA ASN A 126 -2.75 17.28 -0.93
C ASN A 126 -2.69 17.19 -2.46
N ASN A 127 -3.80 17.49 -3.12
CA ASN A 127 -3.96 17.39 -4.58
C ASN A 127 -3.69 15.98 -5.15
N LEU A 128 -3.62 14.95 -4.32
CA LEU A 128 -3.54 13.56 -4.76
C LEU A 128 -4.91 12.89 -4.58
N ARG A 129 -5.28 12.05 -5.52
CA ARG A 129 -6.46 11.17 -5.41
C ARG A 129 -6.11 9.77 -5.88
N TRP A 130 -6.62 8.79 -5.15
CA TRP A 130 -6.67 7.42 -5.63
C TRP A 130 -7.78 7.34 -6.66
N VAL A 131 -7.44 6.89 -7.85
CA VAL A 131 -8.29 6.81 -9.03
C VAL A 131 -8.33 5.35 -9.44
N ARG A 132 -9.52 4.77 -9.51
CA ARG A 132 -9.69 3.44 -10.12
C ARG A 132 -9.58 3.57 -11.63
N HIS A 133 -8.95 2.61 -12.26
CA HIS A 133 -8.90 2.47 -13.72
C HIS A 133 -9.00 0.99 -14.07
N TYR A 134 -10.21 0.52 -14.37
CA TYR A 134 -10.51 -0.91 -14.52
C TYR A 134 -10.13 -1.68 -13.25
N ASN A 135 -9.24 -2.66 -13.38
CA ASN A 135 -8.72 -3.45 -12.29
C ASN A 135 -7.50 -2.80 -11.63
N ASP A 136 -7.00 -1.69 -12.16
CA ASP A 136 -5.85 -0.97 -11.62
C ASP A 136 -6.29 0.16 -10.68
N VAL A 137 -5.38 0.53 -9.79
CA VAL A 137 -5.48 1.72 -8.94
C VAL A 137 -4.30 2.64 -9.17
N LEU A 138 -4.59 3.91 -9.43
CA LEU A 138 -3.61 4.95 -9.73
C LEU A 138 -3.66 6.02 -8.64
N LEU A 139 -2.51 6.46 -8.14
CA LEU A 139 -2.41 7.70 -7.38
C LEU A 139 -2.12 8.82 -8.37
N VAL A 140 -3.03 9.77 -8.50
CA VAL A 140 -2.94 10.84 -9.50
C VAL A 140 -2.88 12.18 -8.81
N ASN A 141 -1.97 13.05 -9.25
CA ASN A 141 -2.03 14.46 -8.93
C ASN A 141 -3.13 15.12 -9.76
N ILE A 142 -4.21 15.55 -9.13
CA ILE A 142 -5.40 16.04 -9.84
C ILE A 142 -5.23 17.44 -10.40
N ARG A 143 -4.22 18.20 -9.95
CA ARG A 143 -3.89 19.52 -10.52
C ARG A 143 -3.16 19.37 -11.85
N THR A 144 -2.26 18.39 -11.94
CA THR A 144 -1.41 18.21 -13.12
C THR A 144 -1.88 17.09 -14.02
N GLY A 145 -2.54 16.05 -13.51
CA GLY A 145 -2.85 14.79 -14.18
C GLY A 145 -1.73 13.74 -14.11
N ARG A 146 -0.66 13.99 -13.33
CA ARG A 146 0.50 13.10 -13.27
C ARG A 146 0.26 11.87 -12.38
N VAL A 147 0.58 10.68 -12.88
CA VAL A 147 0.57 9.43 -12.11
C VAL A 147 1.77 9.38 -11.18
N VAL A 148 1.52 9.22 -9.88
CA VAL A 148 2.53 9.14 -8.82
C VAL A 148 2.78 7.68 -8.39
N GLN A 149 1.73 6.86 -8.41
CA GLN A 149 1.81 5.45 -8.03
C GLN A 149 0.82 4.62 -8.85
N VAL A 150 1.16 3.35 -9.08
CA VAL A 150 0.32 2.39 -9.79
C VAL A 150 0.30 1.07 -9.02
N HIS A 151 -0.89 0.56 -8.78
CA HIS A 151 -1.14 -0.79 -8.30
C HIS A 151 -1.90 -1.55 -9.39
N ARG A 152 -1.25 -2.55 -9.98
CA ARG A 152 -1.81 -3.36 -11.06
C ARG A 152 -2.67 -4.48 -10.50
N ASP A 153 -3.72 -4.84 -11.23
CA ASP A 153 -4.58 -5.98 -10.89
C ASP A 153 -5.05 -5.91 -9.42
N PHE A 154 -5.40 -4.70 -9.01
CA PHE A 154 -5.76 -4.32 -7.66
C PHE A 154 -7.17 -4.78 -7.30
N PHE A 155 -8.08 -4.73 -8.26
CA PHE A 155 -9.43 -5.30 -8.15
C PHE A 155 -9.49 -6.65 -8.88
N TRP A 156 -10.36 -7.53 -8.39
CA TRP A 156 -10.64 -8.84 -8.97
C TRP A 156 -11.86 -8.81 -9.88
#